data_AF-A0A953GF58-F1
#
_entry.id   AF-A0A953GF58-F1
#
_cell.length_a   1.000
_cell.length_b   1.000
_cell.length_c   1.000
_cell.angle_alpha   90.00
_cell.angle_beta   90.00
_cell.angle_gamma   90.00
#
_symmetry.space_group_name_H-M   'P 1'
#
loop_
_entity.id
_entity.type
_entity.pdbx_description
1 polymer ?
#
loop_
_entity_poly.entity_id
_entity_poly.type
_entity_poly.pdbx_seq_one_letter_code
_entity_poly.pdbx_strand_id
1 'polypeptide(L)' 'EIETTPADASIGLMMKYKDGKFYCVDNSDSGIFLPRDVKDLKQINIAGDYALLVSNDDEPMQILYPNKKINLK' A
#
# COMPACT_ATOMS: atom_id res chain seq x y z
N GLU A 1 15.71 7.09 -23.89
CA GLU A 1 15.56 6.51 -22.55
C GLU A 1 15.74 5.01 -22.63
N ILE A 2 16.31 4.38 -21.60
CA ILE A 2 16.15 2.94 -21.39
C ILE A 2 14.93 2.84 -20.48
N GLU A 3 13.81 2.46 -21.08
CA GLU A 3 12.55 2.30 -20.38
C GLU A 3 12.59 0.96 -19.64
N THR A 4 12.65 1.01 -18.32
CA THR A 4 12.47 -0.19 -17.50
C THR A 4 11.09 -0.73 -17.79
N THR A 5 10.98 -1.99 -18.21
CA THR A 5 9.67 -2.64 -18.38
C THR A 5 8.89 -2.51 -17.07
N PRO A 6 7.65 -1.97 -17.09
CA PRO A 6 6.85 -1.75 -15.87
C PRO A 6 6.67 -2.99 -14.97
N ALA A 7 6.89 -4.18 -15.52
CA ALA A 7 6.86 -5.45 -14.81
C ALA A 7 8.08 -5.74 -13.90
N ASP A 8 9.09 -4.85 -13.83
CA ASP A 8 10.21 -4.96 -12.86
C ASP A 8 9.92 -4.20 -11.54
N ALA A 9 8.70 -3.68 -11.37
CA ALA A 9 8.23 -3.14 -10.11
C ALA A 9 8.05 -4.29 -9.11
N SER A 10 9.08 -4.51 -8.28
CA SER A 10 9.04 -5.42 -7.14
C SER A 10 7.81 -5.14 -6.24
N ILE A 11 7.42 -6.12 -5.41
CA ILE A 11 6.35 -5.91 -4.42
C ILE A 11 6.67 -4.64 -3.61
N GLY A 12 5.73 -3.69 -3.58
CA GLY A 12 5.95 -2.39 -2.96
C GLY A 12 6.43 -2.49 -1.51
N LEU A 13 7.39 -1.65 -1.13
CA LEU A 13 7.93 -1.58 0.22
C LEU A 13 7.14 -0.61 1.08
N MET A 14 6.49 -1.09 2.13
CA MET A 14 5.84 -0.23 3.11
C MET A 14 6.87 0.34 4.09
N MET A 15 6.85 1.65 4.29
CA MET A 15 7.59 2.31 5.36
C MET A 15 6.65 2.91 6.40
N LYS A 16 6.87 2.56 7.67
CA LYS A 16 6.16 3.16 8.81
C LYS A 16 7.02 4.26 9.41
N TYR A 17 6.43 5.45 9.54
CA TYR A 17 7.06 6.55 10.27
C TYR A 17 6.81 6.39 11.77
N LYS A 18 7.90 6.37 12.56
CA LYS A 18 7.85 6.32 14.03
C LYS A 18 9.11 6.99 14.59
N ASP A 19 8.99 7.71 15.71
CA ASP A 19 10.14 8.27 16.43
C ASP A 19 11.11 9.09 15.56
N GLY A 20 10.56 9.87 14.61
CA GLY A 20 11.36 10.72 13.72
C GLY A 20 12.00 9.99 12.53
N LYS A 21 11.79 8.68 12.35
CA LYS A 21 12.42 7.87 11.30
C LYS A 21 11.42 6.98 10.56
N PHE A 22 11.78 6.58 9.36
CA PHE A 22 11.06 5.56 8.59
C PHE A 22 11.68 4.18 8.81
N TYR A 23 10.82 3.20 9.06
CA TYR A 23 11.20 1.79 9.19
C TYR A 23 10.51 1.00 8.09
N CYS A 24 11.27 0.13 7.43
CA CYS A 24 10.70 -0.87 6.53
C CYS A 24 9.82 -1.81 7.34
N VAL A 25 8.61 -2.07 6.86
CA VAL A 25 7.69 -3.05 7.45
C VAL A 25 7.57 -4.21 6.49
N ASP A 26 7.74 -5.43 6.99
CA ASP A 26 7.54 -6.62 6.17
C ASP A 26 6.08 -6.71 5.71
N ASN A 27 5.86 -7.29 4.53
CA ASN A 27 4.52 -7.52 4.01
C ASN A 27 3.73 -8.50 4.89
N SER A 28 4.40 -9.47 5.54
CA SER A 28 3.78 -10.38 6.51
C SER A 28 3.24 -9.65 7.74
N ASP A 29 3.90 -8.57 8.13
CA ASP A 29 3.58 -7.82 9.34
C ASP A 29 2.55 -6.73 9.06
N SER A 30 2.68 -6.02 7.94
CA SER A 30 1.73 -4.98 7.55
C SER A 30 0.38 -5.53 7.10
N GLY A 31 0.37 -6.74 6.53
CA GLY A 31 -0.78 -7.28 5.80
C GLY A 31 -1.13 -6.49 4.53
N ILE A 32 -0.29 -5.54 4.13
CA ILE A 32 -0.44 -4.76 2.90
C ILE A 32 0.35 -5.48 1.80
N PHE A 33 -0.33 -5.78 0.70
CA PHE A 33 0.28 -6.40 -0.45
C PHE A 33 -0.17 -5.69 -1.72
N LEU A 34 0.74 -4.96 -2.35
CA LEU A 34 0.53 -4.17 -3.56
C LEU A 34 1.50 -4.67 -4.64
N PRO A 35 1.15 -5.71 -5.40
CA PRO A 35 2.04 -6.35 -6.37
C PRO A 35 2.07 -5.66 -7.74
N ARG A 36 1.41 -4.50 -7.88
CA ARG A 36 1.26 -3.77 -9.14
C ARG A 36 1.97 -2.43 -9.05
N ASP A 37 2.03 -1.73 -10.18
CA ASP A 37 2.59 -0.38 -10.29
C ASP A 37 1.62 0.66 -9.67
N VAL A 38 1.75 0.84 -8.36
CA VAL A 38 0.96 1.81 -7.58
C VAL A 38 1.38 3.24 -7.95
N LYS A 39 0.42 4.04 -8.42
CA LYS A 39 0.65 5.46 -8.74
C LYS A 39 0.35 6.40 -7.58
N ASP A 40 -0.73 6.13 -6.84
CA ASP A 40 -1.17 6.97 -5.71
C ASP A 40 -1.92 6.16 -4.65
N LEU A 41 -1.85 6.66 -3.41
CA LEU A 41 -2.49 6.08 -2.23
C LEU A 41 -3.21 7.18 -1.45
N LYS A 42 -4.50 6.96 -1.21
CA LYS A 42 -5.31 7.93 -0.45
C LYS A 42 -6.17 7.25 0.61
N GLN A 43 -6.04 7.70 1.85
CA GLN A 43 -6.97 7.29 2.91
C GLN A 43 -8.33 7.97 2.68
N ILE A 44 -9.40 7.17 2.72
CA ILE A 44 -10.78 7.61 2.55
C ILE A 44 -11.65 7.12 3.72
N ASN A 45 -12.79 7.78 3.93
CA ASN A 45 -13.81 7.33 4.88
C ASN A 45 -15.00 6.74 4.10
N ILE A 46 -15.41 5.53 4.46
CA ILE A 46 -16.58 4.85 3.91
C ILE A 46 -17.46 4.44 5.09
N ALA A 47 -18.65 5.04 5.18
CA ALA A 47 -19.65 4.71 6.21
C ALA A 47 -19.10 4.71 7.65
N GLY A 48 -18.17 5.62 7.97
CA GLY A 48 -17.57 5.74 9.30
C GLY A 48 -16.32 4.88 9.50
N ASP A 49 -16.00 3.98 8.58
CA ASP A 49 -14.76 3.21 8.58
C ASP A 49 -13.71 3.84 7.67
N TYR A 50 -12.43 3.64 7.99
CA TYR A 50 -11.32 4.04 7.12
C TYR A 50 -10.99 2.94 6.12
N ALA A 51 -10.64 3.34 4.90
CA ALA A 51 -10.10 2.46 3.86
C ALA A 51 -8.97 3.16 3.11
N LEU A 52 -8.12 2.39 2.44
CA LEU A 52 -7.08 2.92 1.56
C LEU A 52 -7.50 2.72 0.11
N LEU A 53 -7.58 3.82 -0.64
CA LEU A 53 -7.78 3.83 -2.07
C LEU A 53 -6.43 3.74 -2.76
N VAL A 54 -6.30 2.81 -3.69
CA VAL A 54 -5.07 2.51 -4.41
C VAL A 54 -5.32 2.67 -5.90
N SER A 55 -4.59 3.57 -6.55
CA SER A 55 -4.54 3.65 -8.00
C SER A 55 -3.32 2.90 -8.52
N ASN A 56 -3.53 2.15 -9.59
CA ASN A 56 -2.49 1.43 -10.29
C ASN A 56 -2.48 1.90 -11.75
N ASP A 57 -1.34 1.81 -12.42
CA ASP A 57 -1.24 2.14 -13.85
C ASP A 57 -2.10 1.19 -14.69
N ASP A 58 -2.90 1.73 -15.61
CA ASP A 58 -3.73 0.99 -16.58
C ASP A 58 -4.57 -0.18 -15.99
N GLU A 59 -4.86 -0.14 -14.69
CA GLU A 59 -5.49 -1.22 -13.94
C GLU A 59 -6.65 -0.70 -13.08
N PRO A 60 -7.62 -1.55 -12.70
CA PRO A 60 -8.71 -1.14 -11.83
C PRO A 60 -8.20 -0.61 -10.49
N MET A 61 -8.83 0.48 -10.02
CA MET A 61 -8.61 0.98 -8.67
C MET A 61 -9.01 -0.05 -7.61
N GLN A 62 -8.20 -0.16 -6.57
CA GLN A 62 -8.40 -1.10 -5.48
C GLN A 62 -8.76 -0.34 -4.19
N ILE A 63 -9.56 -0.98 -3.34
CA ILE A 63 -9.87 -0.49 -1.99
C ILE A 63 -9.41 -1.53 -1.00
N LEU A 64 -8.50 -1.15 -0.10
CA LEU A 64 -8.05 -1.98 1.00
C LEU A 64 -8.76 -1.57 2.28
N TYR A 65 -9.37 -2.54 2.96
CA TYR A 65 -9.99 -2.34 4.26
C TYR A 65 -9.04 -2.80 5.37
N PRO A 66 -8.85 -2.01 6.44
CA PRO A 66 -8.08 -2.44 7.59
C PRO A 66 -8.78 -3.64 8.24
N ASN A 67 -8.03 -4.72 8.43
CA ASN A 67 -8.55 -5.88 9.14
C ASN A 67 -8.65 -5.55 10.64
N LYS A 68 -9.85 -5.25 11.13
CA LYS A 68 -10.14 -4.90 12.54
C LYS A 68 -9.68 -5.97 13.56
N LYS A 69 -9.33 -7.18 13.11
CA LYS A 69 -8.83 -8.28 13.96
C LYS A 69 -7.32 -8.26 14.17
N ILE A 70 -6.56 -7.47 13.42
CA ILE A 70 -5.09 -7.41 13.53
C ILE A 70 -4.73 -6.15 14.33
N ASN A 71 -4.48 -6.34 15.63
CA ASN A 71 -3.82 -5.31 16.45
C ASN A 71 -2.33 -5.32 16.10
N LEU A 72 -1.91 -4.38 15.24
CA LEU A 72 -0.50 -4.07 15.03
C LEU A 72 0.03 -3.40 16.30
N LYS A 73 0.69 -4.19 17.17
CA LYS A 73 1.43 -3.67 18.33
C LYS A 73 2.65 -2.86 17.90
#